data_AF-X1QE70-F1
#
_entry.id   AF-X1QE70-F1
#
_cell.length_a   1.000
_cell.length_b   1.000
_cell.length_c   1.000
_cell.angle_alpha   90.00
_cell.angle_beta   90.00
_cell.angle_gamma   90.00
#
_symmetry.space_group_name_H-M   'P 1'
#
loop_
_entity.id
_entity.type
_entity.pdbx_description
1 polymer ?
#
loop_
_entity_poly.entity_id
_entity_poly.type
_entity_poly.pdbx_seq_one_letter_code
_entity_poly.pdbx_strand_id
1 'polypeptide(L)'
;KIVCNLDFDVSAWGRNWMHPTLLEKELQCADILFHVEPVGASVLEFALKRKVYCLPHPVDIDNIDSYKTDDMEPYTAFIFHRYYPDITIPYFAIRDLPLYSVLLGYKGGNVPALTMYDQYYGYLPFIEMIEAMSLATLGLDLFHGYSYGRA
;
A
#
# COMPACT_ATOMS: atom_id res chain seq x y z
N LYS A 1 17.70 25.01 -8.42
CA LYS A 1 17.19 24.45 -7.16
C LYS A 1 16.69 23.04 -7.42
N ILE A 2 17.12 22.06 -6.64
CA ILE A 2 16.73 20.65 -6.73
C ILE A 2 15.75 20.36 -5.60
N VAL A 3 14.58 19.84 -5.97
CA VAL A 3 13.57 19.35 -5.04
C VAL A 3 13.51 17.83 -5.22
N CYS A 4 13.76 17.09 -4.14
CA CYS A 4 13.86 15.64 -4.17
C CYS A 4 12.79 15.00 -3.28
N ASN A 5 12.05 14.05 -3.84
CA ASN A 5 11.18 13.13 -3.10
C ASN A 5 11.91 11.80 -2.95
N LEU A 6 12.03 11.29 -1.72
CA LEU A 6 12.57 9.96 -1.47
C LEU A 6 11.45 9.01 -1.06
N ASP A 7 10.70 8.51 -2.06
CA ASP A 7 9.48 7.73 -1.85
C ASP A 7 9.76 6.22 -1.70
N PHE A 8 10.55 5.86 -0.68
CA PHE A 8 10.83 4.47 -0.33
C PHE A 8 10.43 4.19 1.11
N ASP A 9 9.69 3.11 1.32
CA ASP A 9 9.43 2.60 2.67
C ASP A 9 10.77 2.37 3.40
N VAL A 10 10.88 2.95 4.59
CA VAL A 10 12.04 2.83 5.50
C VAL A 10 12.42 1.37 5.72
N SER A 11 11.43 0.47 5.80
CA SER A 11 11.66 -0.98 5.99
C SER A 11 12.43 -1.63 4.82
N ALA A 12 12.39 -1.00 3.64
CA ALA A 12 13.02 -1.48 2.42
C ALA A 12 14.38 -0.81 2.14
N TRP A 13 14.80 0.19 2.91
CA TRP A 13 16.04 0.93 2.64
C TRP A 13 17.28 0.06 2.66
N GLY A 14 17.38 -0.91 3.59
CA GLY A 14 18.53 -1.84 3.61
C GLY A 14 18.67 -2.68 2.33
N ARG A 15 17.56 -2.92 1.61
CA ARG A 15 17.57 -3.62 0.31
C ARG A 15 17.81 -2.65 -0.86
N ASN A 16 17.34 -1.42 -0.76
CA ASN A 16 17.40 -0.43 -1.83
C ASN A 16 18.68 0.42 -1.82
N TRP A 17 19.33 0.59 -0.66
CA TRP A 17 20.45 1.50 -0.45
C TRP A 17 21.71 0.74 -0.04
N MET A 18 22.34 0.08 -1.01
CA MET A 18 23.57 -0.67 -0.78
C MET A 18 24.78 0.22 -0.42
N HIS A 19 24.67 1.54 -0.65
CA HIS A 19 25.72 2.53 -0.41
C HIS A 19 25.18 3.75 0.36
N PRO A 20 24.86 3.60 1.66
CA PRO A 20 24.16 4.64 2.43
C PRO A 20 24.94 5.97 2.50
N THR A 21 26.27 5.91 2.53
CA THR A 21 27.13 7.11 2.55
C THR A 21 27.15 7.88 1.23
N LEU A 22 26.97 7.19 0.09
CA LEU A 22 26.84 7.85 -1.20
C LEU A 22 25.48 8.55 -1.28
N LEU A 23 24.41 7.84 -0.94
CA LEU A 23 23.08 8.41 -0.93
C LEU A 23 22.99 9.64 -0.02
N GLU A 24 23.57 9.58 1.18
CA GLU A 24 23.64 10.73 2.08
C GLU A 24 24.28 11.94 1.38
N LYS A 25 25.45 11.76 0.74
CA LYS A 25 26.14 12.84 0.01
C LYS A 25 25.28 13.42 -1.10
N GLU A 26 24.62 12.58 -1.90
CA GLU A 26 23.76 13.02 -3.00
C GLU A 26 22.53 13.78 -2.47
N LEU A 27 21.91 13.30 -1.39
CA LEU A 27 20.75 13.97 -0.76
C LEU A 27 21.13 15.31 -0.12
N GLN A 28 22.37 15.49 0.34
CA GLN A 28 22.86 16.80 0.81
C GLN A 28 22.88 17.85 -0.30
N CYS A 29 23.02 17.45 -1.57
CA CYS A 29 23.01 18.36 -2.71
C CYS A 29 21.60 18.88 -3.07
N ALA A 30 20.53 18.31 -2.51
CA ALA A 30 19.18 18.81 -2.73
C ALA A 30 18.91 20.12 -1.96
N ASP A 31 18.25 21.10 -2.60
CA ASP A 31 17.81 22.31 -1.92
C ASP A 31 16.63 22.02 -0.99
N ILE A 32 15.68 21.20 -1.46
CA ILE A 32 14.51 20.75 -0.71
C ILE A 32 14.46 19.23 -0.78
N LEU A 33 14.36 18.61 0.39
CA LEU A 33 14.16 17.17 0.52
C LEU A 33 12.83 16.92 1.24
N PHE A 34 12.02 16.03 0.69
CA PHE A 34 10.79 15.61 1.32
C PHE A 34 10.57 14.10 1.19
N HIS A 35 9.74 13.59 2.08
CA HIS A 35 9.23 12.23 2.08
C HIS A 35 7.70 12.28 2.13
N VAL A 36 7.05 11.24 1.64
CA VAL A 36 5.58 11.14 1.65
C VAL A 36 5.02 10.54 2.95
N GLU A 37 5.90 10.17 3.89
CA GLU A 37 5.55 9.49 5.14
C GLU A 37 6.25 10.19 6.31
N PRO A 38 5.57 10.42 7.44
CA PRO A 38 6.16 11.05 8.60
C PRO A 38 7.36 10.28 9.16
N VAL A 39 7.29 8.95 9.15
CA VAL A 39 8.38 8.09 9.66
C VAL A 39 9.61 8.20 8.76
N GLY A 40 9.44 8.09 7.45
CA GLY A 40 10.53 8.26 6.49
C GLY A 40 11.17 9.65 6.56
N ALA A 41 10.36 10.71 6.69
CA ALA A 41 10.86 12.06 6.89
C ALA A 41 11.69 12.18 8.17
N SER A 42 11.23 11.61 9.29
CA SER A 42 11.92 11.63 10.58
C SER A 42 13.26 10.89 10.54
N VAL A 43 13.29 9.71 9.93
CA VAL A 43 14.53 8.92 9.79
C VAL A 43 15.54 9.64 8.90
N LEU A 44 15.11 10.25 7.79
CA LEU A 44 15.99 11.05 6.94
C LEU A 44 16.51 12.30 7.65
N GLU A 45 15.66 13.01 8.39
CA GLU A 45 16.06 14.19 9.17
C GLU A 45 17.12 13.81 10.21
N PHE A 46 16.95 12.66 10.87
CA PHE A 46 17.96 12.11 11.79
C PHE A 46 19.27 11.73 11.08
N ALA A 47 19.20 11.07 9.92
CA ALA A 47 20.39 10.61 9.20
C ALA A 47 21.18 11.77 8.60
N LEU A 48 20.49 12.69 7.92
CA LEU A 48 21.10 13.78 7.14
C LEU A 48 21.37 15.04 7.97
N LYS A 49 20.91 15.09 9.23
CA LYS A 49 21.04 16.26 10.12
C LYS A 49 20.52 17.57 9.50
N ARG A 50 19.49 17.47 8.68
CA ARG A 50 18.83 18.60 8.01
C ARG A 50 17.32 18.40 7.95
N LYS A 51 16.58 19.50 7.80
CA LYS A 51 15.13 19.45 7.67
C LYS A 51 14.71 18.59 6.48
N VAL A 52 13.76 17.68 6.71
CA VAL A 52 13.05 16.93 5.68
C VAL A 52 11.56 17.17 5.86
N TYR A 53 10.91 17.59 4.78
CA TYR A 53 9.47 17.86 4.82
C TYR A 53 8.68 16.56 4.66
N CYS A 54 7.52 16.48 5.31
CA CYS A 54 6.55 15.42 5.02
C CYS A 54 5.46 15.99 4.12
N LEU A 55 5.34 15.47 2.91
CA LEU A 55 4.29 15.83 1.93
C LEU A 55 3.59 14.55 1.49
N PRO A 56 2.52 14.12 2.18
CA PRO A 56 1.78 12.90 1.84
C PRO A 56 1.26 12.91 0.40
N HIS A 57 1.11 11.71 -0.19
CA HIS A 57 0.51 11.58 -1.52
C HIS A 57 -0.91 12.14 -1.51
N PRO A 58 -1.26 13.03 -2.47
CA PRO A 58 -2.63 13.49 -2.61
C PRO A 58 -3.52 12.33 -3.10
N VAL A 59 -4.76 12.31 -2.62
CA VAL A 59 -5.78 11.36 -3.06
C VAL A 59 -7.00 12.15 -3.51
N ASP A 60 -7.56 11.76 -4.66
CA ASP A 60 -8.81 12.33 -5.17
C ASP A 60 -10.01 11.74 -4.42
N ILE A 61 -10.28 12.30 -3.24
CA ILE A 61 -11.33 11.82 -2.34
C ILE A 61 -12.72 11.96 -2.95
N ASP A 62 -12.95 12.99 -3.76
CA ASP A 62 -14.27 13.26 -4.36
C ASP A 62 -14.60 12.19 -5.40
N ASN A 63 -13.60 11.80 -6.21
CA ASN A 63 -13.75 10.72 -7.16
C ASN A 63 -13.94 9.37 -6.46
N ILE A 64 -13.14 9.06 -5.43
CA ILE A 64 -13.31 7.81 -4.66
C ILE A 64 -14.68 7.74 -3.98
N ASP A 65 -15.13 8.85 -3.39
CA ASP A 65 -16.44 8.93 -2.73
C ASP A 65 -17.60 8.72 -3.70
N SER A 66 -17.41 9.02 -4.99
CA SER A 66 -18.44 8.80 -6.01
C SER A 66 -18.77 7.32 -6.27
N TYR A 67 -17.91 6.39 -5.82
CA TYR A 67 -18.15 4.94 -5.95
C TYR A 67 -18.92 4.35 -4.76
N LYS A 68 -19.17 5.13 -3.69
CA LYS A 68 -19.94 4.66 -2.54
C LYS A 68 -21.34 4.22 -2.99
N THR A 69 -21.77 3.06 -2.50
CA THR A 69 -23.08 2.49 -2.80
C THR A 69 -23.68 1.85 -1.56
N ASP A 70 -25.00 1.91 -1.45
CA ASP A 70 -25.77 1.17 -0.43
C ASP A 70 -26.10 -0.27 -0.89
N ASP A 71 -25.94 -0.55 -2.19
CA ASP A 71 -26.18 -1.86 -2.81
C ASP A 71 -24.97 -2.79 -2.62
N MET A 72 -24.70 -3.16 -1.37
CA MET A 72 -23.62 -4.08 -1.02
C MET A 72 -23.97 -5.54 -1.32
N GLU A 73 -22.97 -6.31 -1.75
CA GLU A 73 -23.01 -7.75 -1.90
C GLU A 73 -22.42 -8.46 -0.65
N PRO A 74 -22.82 -9.70 -0.36
CA PRO A 74 -22.45 -10.41 0.86
C PRO A 74 -21.05 -11.03 0.78
N TYR A 75 -20.03 -10.21 0.51
CA TYR A 75 -18.62 -10.64 0.49
C TYR A 75 -17.66 -9.75 1.25
N THR A 76 -16.52 -10.33 1.56
CA THR A 76 -15.32 -9.65 2.04
C THR A 76 -14.33 -9.47 0.90
N ALA A 77 -13.84 -8.25 0.69
CA ALA A 77 -12.79 -7.94 -0.26
C ALA A 77 -11.45 -7.85 0.47
N PHE A 78 -10.48 -8.67 0.06
CA PHE A 78 -9.12 -8.62 0.57
C PHE A 78 -8.13 -8.26 -0.54
N ILE A 79 -7.28 -7.28 -0.28
CA ILE A 79 -6.30 -6.79 -1.25
C ILE A 79 -5.00 -7.58 -1.12
N PHE A 80 -4.52 -8.13 -2.23
CA PHE A 80 -3.24 -8.81 -2.30
C PHE A 80 -2.06 -7.83 -2.28
N HIS A 81 -1.15 -8.01 -1.33
CA HIS A 81 0.04 -7.19 -1.17
C HIS A 81 1.24 -7.75 -1.96
N ARG A 82 1.59 -7.12 -3.08
CA ARG A 82 2.66 -7.60 -3.98
C ARG A 82 4.04 -7.77 -3.32
N TYR A 83 4.33 -6.99 -2.28
CA TYR A 83 5.61 -7.02 -1.58
C TYR A 83 5.66 -8.03 -0.44
N TYR A 84 4.49 -8.53 -0.04
CA TYR A 84 4.29 -9.52 1.02
C TYR A 84 3.15 -10.44 0.58
N PRO A 85 3.45 -11.44 -0.28
CA PRO A 85 2.45 -12.25 -0.95
C PRO A 85 1.83 -13.32 -0.03
N ASP A 86 1.47 -12.94 1.20
CA ASP A 86 0.75 -13.80 2.13
C ASP A 86 -0.76 -13.67 1.91
N ILE A 87 -1.36 -14.79 1.53
CA ILE A 87 -2.80 -14.94 1.32
C ILE A 87 -3.41 -15.95 2.32
N THR A 88 -2.59 -16.50 3.21
CA THR A 88 -2.98 -17.61 4.09
C THR A 88 -3.45 -17.10 5.44
N ILE A 89 -2.69 -16.20 6.08
CA ILE A 89 -3.09 -15.57 7.35
C ILE A 89 -4.41 -14.78 7.18
N PRO A 90 -4.56 -13.94 6.13
CA PRO A 90 -5.81 -13.23 5.89
C PRO A 90 -6.99 -14.18 5.70
N TYR A 91 -6.82 -15.28 4.95
CA TYR A 91 -7.86 -16.30 4.78
C TYR A 91 -8.32 -16.89 6.13
N PHE A 92 -7.39 -17.29 7.00
CA PHE A 92 -7.75 -17.83 8.31
C PHE A 92 -8.48 -16.83 9.21
N ALA A 93 -8.25 -15.53 9.03
CA ALA A 93 -8.95 -14.49 9.78
C ALA A 93 -10.41 -14.29 9.32
N ILE A 94 -10.75 -14.68 8.08
CA ILE A 94 -12.05 -14.38 7.48
C ILE A 94 -12.90 -15.63 7.16
N ARG A 95 -12.31 -16.83 7.13
CA ARG A 95 -12.97 -18.07 6.68
C ARG A 95 -14.25 -18.45 7.44
N ASP A 96 -14.40 -17.97 8.67
CA ASP A 96 -15.53 -18.29 9.56
C ASP A 96 -16.60 -17.17 9.54
N LEU A 97 -16.42 -16.14 8.71
CA LEU A 97 -17.45 -15.13 8.47
C LEU A 97 -18.56 -15.69 7.56
N PRO A 98 -19.83 -15.34 7.78
CA PRO A 98 -20.95 -15.79 6.95
C PRO A 98 -21.04 -14.98 5.63
N LEU A 99 -19.91 -14.71 5.00
CA LEU A 99 -19.75 -13.94 3.77
C LEU A 99 -18.80 -14.72 2.85
N TYR A 100 -19.01 -14.66 1.54
CA TYR A 100 -18.03 -15.24 0.62
C TYR A 100 -16.77 -14.34 0.55
N SER A 101 -15.64 -14.93 0.21
CA SER A 101 -14.32 -14.30 0.30
C SER A 101 -13.76 -14.01 -1.08
N VAL A 102 -13.34 -12.76 -1.31
CA VAL A 102 -12.83 -12.28 -2.60
C VAL A 102 -11.41 -11.76 -2.45
N LEU A 103 -10.48 -12.33 -3.22
CA LEU A 103 -9.09 -11.90 -3.28
C LEU A 103 -8.85 -10.99 -4.50
N LEU A 104 -8.43 -9.75 -4.28
CA LEU A 104 -8.20 -8.72 -5.29
C LEU A 104 -6.70 -8.50 -5.54
N GLY A 105 -6.24 -8.76 -6.76
CA GLY A 105 -4.85 -8.53 -7.20
C GLY A 105 -4.64 -7.20 -7.92
N TYR A 106 -3.54 -6.50 -7.63
CA TYR A 106 -3.25 -5.14 -8.16
C TYR A 106 -2.18 -5.08 -9.29
N LYS A 107 -1.58 -6.20 -9.69
CA LYS A 107 -0.60 -6.23 -10.79
C LYS A 107 -0.57 -7.64 -11.37
N GLY A 108 -0.38 -7.79 -12.68
CA GLY A 108 -0.35 -9.05 -13.43
C GLY A 108 0.75 -10.04 -13.02
N GLY A 109 0.81 -10.37 -11.74
CA GLY A 109 1.61 -11.42 -11.15
C GLY A 109 0.71 -12.60 -10.77
N ASN A 110 1.36 -13.75 -10.59
CA ASN A 110 0.73 -14.97 -10.12
C ASN A 110 0.30 -14.79 -8.65
N VAL A 111 -0.82 -14.13 -8.39
CA VAL A 111 -1.46 -14.33 -7.08
C VAL A 111 -1.80 -15.83 -7.02
N PRO A 112 -1.33 -16.57 -6.00
CA PRO A 112 -1.54 -18.00 -5.96
C PRO A 112 -3.05 -18.26 -5.84
N ALA A 113 -3.67 -18.71 -6.93
CA ALA A 113 -5.07 -19.11 -6.95
C ALA A 113 -5.23 -20.45 -6.23
N LEU A 114 -5.01 -20.45 -4.93
CA LEU A 114 -5.37 -21.58 -4.07
C LEU A 114 -6.90 -21.54 -3.89
N THR A 115 -7.53 -22.70 -3.76
CA THR A 115 -8.99 -22.88 -3.53
C THR A 115 -9.46 -22.39 -2.15
N MET A 116 -8.78 -21.39 -1.58
CA MET A 116 -9.06 -20.83 -0.26
C MET A 116 -10.11 -19.74 -0.34
N TYR A 117 -10.06 -18.90 -1.38
CA TYR A 117 -11.03 -17.84 -1.58
C TYR A 117 -12.14 -18.32 -2.51
N ASP A 118 -13.37 -17.89 -2.25
CA ASP A 118 -14.54 -18.21 -3.09
C ASP A 118 -14.41 -17.59 -4.48
N GLN A 119 -13.80 -16.40 -4.57
CA GLN A 119 -13.48 -15.74 -5.81
C GLN A 119 -12.11 -15.06 -5.79
N TYR A 120 -11.50 -14.97 -6.96
CA TYR A 120 -10.16 -14.43 -7.13
C TYR A 120 -10.06 -13.63 -8.43
N TYR A 121 -9.50 -12.43 -8.31
CA TYR A 121 -9.12 -11.59 -9.44
C TYR A 121 -7.61 -11.38 -9.44
N GLY A 122 -6.90 -11.97 -10.40
CA GLY A 122 -5.43 -11.87 -10.47
C GLY A 122 -4.90 -10.50 -10.81
N TYR A 123 -5.71 -9.72 -11.51
CA TYR A 123 -5.42 -8.35 -11.82
C TYR A 123 -6.74 -7.61 -12.01
N LEU A 124 -6.95 -6.58 -11.21
CA LEU A 124 -7.93 -5.55 -11.45
C LEU A 124 -7.20 -4.21 -11.66
N PRO A 125 -7.49 -3.48 -12.74
CA PRO A 125 -7.23 -2.06 -12.83
C PRO A 125 -7.74 -1.33 -11.59
N PHE A 126 -7.09 -0.22 -11.24
CA PHE A 126 -7.39 0.53 -10.02
C PHE A 126 -8.87 0.89 -9.87
N ILE A 127 -9.52 1.36 -10.94
CA ILE A 127 -10.95 1.73 -10.89
C ILE A 127 -11.85 0.52 -10.67
N GLU A 128 -11.62 -0.57 -11.39
CA GLU A 128 -12.39 -1.83 -11.21
C GLU A 128 -12.18 -2.42 -9.80
N MET A 129 -11.00 -2.23 -9.21
CA MET A 129 -10.73 -2.61 -7.83
C MET A 129 -11.54 -1.75 -6.85
N ILE A 130 -11.65 -0.44 -7.07
CA ILE A 130 -12.49 0.44 -6.24
C ILE A 130 -13.97 0.06 -6.36
N GLU A 131 -14.46 -0.22 -7.57
CA GLU A 131 -15.83 -0.72 -7.80
C GLU A 131 -16.08 -2.06 -7.09
N ALA A 132 -15.14 -3.01 -7.19
CA ALA A 132 -15.23 -4.27 -6.47
C ALA A 132 -15.12 -4.08 -4.95
N MET A 133 -14.43 -3.07 -4.45
CA MET A 133 -14.38 -2.79 -3.02
C MET A 133 -15.64 -2.08 -2.53
N SER A 134 -16.27 -1.23 -3.34
CA SER A 134 -17.47 -0.48 -2.95
C SER A 134 -18.70 -1.36 -2.80
N LEU A 135 -18.76 -2.47 -3.53
CA LEU A 135 -19.80 -3.49 -3.41
C LEU A 135 -19.57 -4.44 -2.22
N ALA A 136 -18.36 -4.51 -1.65
CA ALA A 136 -18.07 -5.43 -0.57
C ALA A 136 -18.76 -5.01 0.74
N THR A 137 -19.31 -5.98 1.48
CA THR A 137 -19.79 -5.73 2.86
C THR A 137 -18.64 -5.30 3.77
N LEU A 138 -17.43 -5.85 3.55
CA LEU A 138 -16.21 -5.47 4.28
C LEU A 138 -15.02 -5.41 3.33
N GLY A 139 -14.36 -4.25 3.25
CA GLY A 139 -13.01 -4.12 2.71
C GLY A 139 -11.99 -4.36 3.81
N LEU A 140 -11.13 -5.37 3.63
CA LEU A 140 -10.17 -5.80 4.64
C LEU A 140 -8.74 -5.63 4.12
N ASP A 141 -7.96 -4.82 4.82
CA ASP A 141 -6.51 -4.82 4.68
C ASP A 141 -5.89 -5.52 5.91
N LEU A 142 -5.65 -6.82 5.76
CA LEU A 142 -5.03 -7.67 6.79
C LEU A 142 -3.52 -7.78 6.62
N PHE A 143 -2.90 -6.80 5.96
CA PHE A 143 -1.46 -6.71 5.86
C PHE A 143 -0.82 -6.63 7.25
N HIS A 144 0.00 -7.62 7.56
CA HIS A 144 0.68 -7.71 8.86
C HIS A 144 1.98 -6.88 8.92
N GLY A 145 2.30 -6.12 7.86
CA GLY A 145 3.45 -5.22 7.85
C GLY A 145 3.08 -3.83 8.37
N TYR A 146 4.11 -3.02 8.65
CA TYR A 146 3.89 -1.64 9.07
C TYR A 146 3.56 -0.78 7.86
N SER A 147 2.30 -0.32 7.81
CA SER A 147 1.92 0.84 7.02
C SER A 147 2.43 2.10 7.73
N TYR A 148 3.47 2.74 7.20
CA TYR A 148 3.96 4.03 7.73
C TYR A 148 3.17 5.23 7.19
N GLY A 149 1.90 5.01 6.83
CA GLY A 149 1.04 5.98 6.13
C GLY A 149 0.77 5.65 4.67
N ARG A 150 1.18 4.47 4.18
CA ARG A 150 0.71 3.88 2.93
C ARG A 150 -0.44 2.91 3.25
N ALA A 151 -1.65 3.27 2.88
CA ALA A 151 -2.78 2.34 2.80
C ALA A 151 -3.21 2.31 1.32
#